data_AF-A0A9N6YXK4-F1
#
_entry.id   AF-A0A9N6YXK4-F1
#
_cell.length_a   1.000
_cell.length_b   1.000
_cell.length_c   1.000
_cell.angle_alpha   90.00
_cell.angle_beta   90.00
_cell.angle_gamma   90.00
#
_symmetry.space_group_name_H-M   'P 1'
#
loop_
_entity.id
_entity.type
_entity.pdbx_description
1 polymer ?
#
loop_
_entity_poly.entity_id
_entity_poly.type
_entity_poly.pdbx_seq_one_letter_code
_entity_poly.pdbx_strand_id
1 'polypeptide(L)'
;MVDDGAEATAIYVTDYSRVNWEIPEGTERKKMPAPTAPDTFADATGLTYAVKTDVMGGMGPDLLPFSDSDEAETFAEDYGGRTLGYDEIDRQLVEGIQMTGMG
;
A
#
# COMPACT_ATOMS: atom_id res chain seq x y z
N MET A 1 -20.20 20.84 0.54
CA MET A 1 -19.74 19.46 0.31
C MET A 1 -20.27 19.09 -1.05
N VAL A 2 -19.40 18.98 -2.05
CA VAL A 2 -19.81 18.50 -3.37
C VAL A 2 -19.99 16.99 -3.26
N ASP A 3 -21.25 16.57 -3.22
CA ASP A 3 -21.65 15.20 -3.50
C ASP A 3 -22.33 15.29 -4.87
N ASP A 4 -21.52 15.31 -5.93
CA ASP A 4 -21.99 15.52 -7.31
C ASP A 4 -22.23 14.18 -8.05
N GLY A 5 -22.47 13.08 -7.32
CA GLY A 5 -22.77 11.77 -7.92
C GLY A 5 -21.66 11.22 -8.83
N ALA A 6 -20.41 11.67 -8.66
CA ALA A 6 -19.28 11.20 -9.43
C ALA A 6 -18.82 9.83 -8.93
N GLU A 7 -18.88 8.83 -9.82
CA GLU A 7 -18.29 7.51 -9.57
C GLU A 7 -16.87 7.46 -10.14
N ALA A 8 -15.94 6.90 -9.37
CA ALA A 8 -14.57 6.71 -9.83
C ALA A 8 -14.56 5.74 -11.02
N THR A 9 -14.15 6.21 -12.20
CA THR A 9 -14.02 5.36 -13.40
C THR A 9 -12.78 4.49 -13.36
N ALA A 10 -11.72 4.98 -12.71
CA ALA A 10 -10.48 4.24 -12.47
C ALA A 10 -9.77 4.86 -11.27
N ILE A 11 -9.00 4.03 -10.56
CA ILE A 11 -8.15 4.44 -9.45
C ILE A 11 -6.78 3.85 -9.73
N TYR A 12 -5.75 4.69 -9.75
CA TYR A 12 -4.38 4.25 -9.99
C TYR A 12 -3.54 4.48 -8.75
N VAL A 13 -2.79 3.47 -8.35
CA VAL A 13 -1.86 3.50 -7.23
C VAL A 13 -0.49 3.01 -7.69
N THR A 14 0.56 3.33 -6.94
CA THR A 14 1.89 2.75 -7.14
C THR A 14 1.77 1.23 -7.13
N ASP A 15 2.49 0.52 -7.97
CA ASP A 15 2.59 -0.93 -7.98
C ASP A 15 4.03 -1.29 -7.58
N TYR A 16 4.21 -1.77 -6.35
CA TYR A 16 5.55 -2.04 -5.83
C TYR A 16 6.22 -3.26 -6.50
N SER A 17 5.49 -4.06 -7.28
CA SER A 17 6.06 -5.08 -8.16
C SER A 17 6.77 -4.50 -9.40
N ARG A 18 6.48 -3.24 -9.75
CA ARG A 18 7.11 -2.52 -10.88
C ARG A 18 8.23 -1.59 -10.44
N VAL A 19 8.49 -1.51 -9.15
CA VAL A 19 9.45 -0.59 -8.57
C VAL A 19 10.62 -1.40 -8.07
N ASN A 20 11.82 -1.09 -8.53
CA ASN A 20 13.02 -1.63 -7.91
C ASN A 20 13.31 -0.84 -6.63
N TRP A 21 12.84 -1.34 -5.49
CA TRP A 21 13.00 -0.73 -4.17
C TRP A 21 13.97 -1.52 -3.29
N GLU A 22 14.58 -0.82 -2.34
CA GLU A 22 15.35 -1.42 -1.25
C GLU A 22 14.94 -0.72 0.04
N ILE A 23 14.82 -1.47 1.13
CA ILE A 23 14.55 -0.89 2.46
C ILE A 23 15.89 -0.64 3.15
N PRO A 24 16.29 0.63 3.37
CA PRO A 24 17.59 0.93 3.95
C PRO A 24 17.68 0.44 5.40
N GLU A 25 18.69 -0.39 5.65
CA GLU A 25 19.03 -0.87 6.99
C GLU A 25 19.45 0.30 7.91
N GLY A 26 19.21 0.15 9.22
CA GLY A 26 19.65 1.12 10.22
C GLY A 26 18.88 2.45 10.25
N THR A 27 17.79 2.58 9.51
CA THR A 27 16.87 3.72 9.62
C THR A 27 15.86 3.49 10.76
N GLU A 28 15.55 4.56 11.51
CA GLU A 28 14.54 4.50 12.59
C GLU A 28 13.16 4.07 12.09
N ARG A 29 12.85 4.30 10.81
CA ARG A 29 11.62 3.81 10.16
C ARG A 29 11.90 3.31 8.76
N LYS A 30 11.60 2.03 8.52
CA LYS A 30 11.57 1.41 7.20
C LYS A 30 10.52 2.12 6.34
N LYS A 31 10.90 2.61 5.16
CA LYS A 31 10.00 3.41 4.31
C LYS A 31 10.10 2.99 2.85
N MET A 32 8.95 2.81 2.21
CA MET A 32 8.86 2.60 0.78
C MET A 32 9.16 3.88 -0.02
N PRO A 33 9.76 3.77 -1.22
CA PRO A 33 9.93 4.92 -2.09
C PRO A 33 8.58 5.46 -2.60
N ALA A 34 8.60 6.72 -3.04
CA ALA A 34 7.46 7.40 -3.65
C ALA A 34 7.76 7.71 -5.13
N PRO A 35 7.70 6.71 -6.03
CA PRO A 35 7.97 6.92 -7.45
C PRO A 35 6.88 7.79 -8.09
N THR A 36 7.26 8.49 -9.17
CA THR A 36 6.36 9.39 -9.91
C THR A 36 6.27 9.06 -11.39
N ALA A 37 7.02 8.06 -11.86
CA ALA A 37 6.99 7.63 -13.25
C ALA A 37 5.66 6.91 -13.55
N PRO A 38 5.03 7.15 -14.71
CA PRO A 38 3.70 6.62 -14.99
C PRO A 38 3.66 5.09 -15.01
N ASP A 39 4.73 4.44 -15.48
CA ASP A 39 4.82 2.98 -15.60
C ASP A 39 4.85 2.27 -14.23
N THR A 40 5.10 3.00 -13.13
CA THR A 40 5.05 2.46 -11.76
C THR A 40 3.65 2.42 -11.18
N PHE A 41 2.61 2.81 -11.93
CA PHE A 41 1.22 2.79 -11.47
C PHE A 41 0.41 1.68 -12.13
N ALA A 42 -0.55 1.13 -11.39
CA ALA A 42 -1.50 0.13 -11.87
C ALA A 42 -2.91 0.44 -11.36
N ASP A 43 -3.92 -0.16 -12.00
CA ASP A 43 -5.31 -0.08 -11.55
C ASP A 43 -5.43 -0.74 -10.17
N ALA A 44 -5.88 0.03 -9.18
CA ALA A 44 -5.98 -0.36 -7.79
C ALA A 44 -6.83 -1.63 -7.58
N THR A 45 -7.86 -1.81 -8.40
CA THR A 45 -8.83 -2.91 -8.23
C THR A 45 -8.23 -4.28 -8.53
N GLY A 46 -7.10 -4.32 -9.26
CA GLY A 46 -6.41 -5.56 -9.64
C GLY A 46 -5.21 -5.91 -8.76
N LEU A 47 -5.00 -5.23 -7.63
CA LEU A 47 -3.79 -5.38 -6.81
C LEU A 47 -4.05 -6.12 -5.50
N THR A 48 -2.98 -6.73 -5.00
CA THR A 48 -2.90 -7.30 -3.65
C THR A 48 -2.20 -6.31 -2.72
N TYR A 49 -2.76 -6.07 -1.54
CA TYR A 49 -2.28 -5.06 -0.61
C TYR A 49 -1.67 -5.70 0.62
N ALA A 50 -0.38 -5.48 0.85
CA ALA A 50 0.26 -5.75 2.13
C ALA A 50 -0.11 -4.63 3.12
N VAL A 51 -0.59 -5.02 4.30
CA VAL A 51 -1.09 -4.09 5.32
C VAL A 51 -0.57 -4.46 6.70
N LYS A 52 -0.59 -3.48 7.62
CA LYS A 52 -0.12 -3.65 9.02
C LYS A 52 1.33 -4.16 9.08
N THR A 53 2.14 -3.78 8.10
CA THR A 53 3.57 -4.06 8.07
C THR A 53 4.33 -3.03 8.88
N ASP A 54 5.54 -3.37 9.32
CA ASP A 54 6.47 -2.43 9.95
C ASP A 54 7.08 -1.40 8.96
N VAL A 55 6.76 -1.53 7.67
CA VAL A 55 7.20 -0.62 6.60
C VAL A 55 6.15 0.46 6.37
N MET A 56 6.61 1.70 6.32
CA MET A 56 5.80 2.90 6.15
C MET A 56 5.76 3.35 4.69
N GLY A 57 4.65 3.95 4.29
CA GLY A 57 4.57 4.74 3.07
C GLY A 57 5.09 6.16 3.26
N GLY A 58 4.80 7.02 2.28
CA GLY A 58 5.20 8.43 2.25
C GLY A 58 4.83 9.21 3.52
N MET A 59 3.68 8.87 4.11
CA MET A 59 2.97 9.66 5.13
C MET A 59 2.69 8.88 6.43
N GLY A 60 3.31 7.71 6.63
CA GLY A 60 3.08 6.85 7.80
C GLY A 60 2.65 5.44 7.40
N PRO A 61 1.89 4.74 8.26
CA PRO A 61 1.33 3.44 7.93
C PRO A 61 0.50 3.51 6.66
N ASP A 62 0.62 2.51 5.79
CA ASP A 62 0.04 2.55 4.46
C ASP A 62 -0.54 1.20 4.03
N LEU A 63 -1.30 1.23 2.94
CA LEU A 63 -1.69 0.06 2.16
C LEU A 63 -0.64 -0.09 1.06
N LEU A 64 0.15 -1.16 1.06
CA LEU A 64 1.25 -1.34 0.11
C LEU A 64 0.82 -2.30 -1.02
N PRO A 65 0.41 -1.78 -2.19
CA PRO A 65 -0.05 -2.56 -3.34
C PRO A 65 1.06 -3.24 -4.17
N PHE A 66 0.75 -4.44 -4.65
CA PHE A 66 1.56 -5.26 -5.55
C PHE A 66 0.65 -5.91 -6.60
N SER A 67 1.05 -5.90 -7.88
CA SER A 67 0.37 -6.67 -8.92
C SER A 67 0.75 -8.15 -8.90
N ASP A 68 1.90 -8.49 -8.33
CA ASP A 68 2.28 -9.86 -8.02
C ASP A 68 1.86 -10.21 -6.59
N SER A 69 0.93 -11.17 -6.46
CA SER A 69 0.42 -11.60 -5.16
C SER A 69 1.46 -12.32 -4.30
N ASP A 70 2.40 -13.03 -4.91
CA ASP A 70 3.42 -13.79 -4.20
C ASP A 70 4.47 -12.83 -3.62
N GLU A 71 4.77 -11.74 -4.34
CA GLU A 71 5.59 -10.65 -3.80
C GLU A 71 4.90 -9.94 -2.63
N ALA A 72 3.57 -9.73 -2.72
CA ALA A 72 2.80 -9.14 -1.63
C ALA A 72 2.82 -10.01 -0.36
N GLU A 73 2.66 -11.33 -0.53
CA GLU A 73 2.69 -12.30 0.57
C GLU A 73 4.07 -12.35 1.20
N THR A 74 5.12 -12.49 0.39
CA THR A 74 6.52 -12.48 0.86
C THR A 74 6.83 -11.19 1.62
N PHE A 75 6.41 -10.04 1.08
CA PHE A 75 6.60 -8.75 1.74
C PHE A 75 5.86 -8.68 3.08
N ALA A 76 4.61 -9.14 3.13
CA ALA A 76 3.85 -9.16 4.37
C ALA A 76 4.51 -10.07 5.43
N GLU A 77 5.00 -11.25 5.04
CA GLU A 77 5.71 -12.17 5.92
C GLU A 77 7.01 -11.56 6.47
N ASP A 78 7.81 -10.94 5.61
CA ASP A 78 9.09 -10.32 5.96
C ASP A 78 8.94 -9.12 6.90
N TYR A 79 7.80 -8.42 6.83
CA TYR A 79 7.53 -7.19 7.58
C TYR A 79 6.35 -7.29 8.56
N GLY A 80 5.94 -8.51 8.93
CA GLY A 80 4.98 -8.77 10.01
C GLY A 80 3.53 -8.40 9.73
N GLY A 81 3.17 -8.22 8.47
CA GLY A 81 1.83 -7.83 8.03
C GLY A 81 0.96 -9.00 7.57
N ARG A 82 -0.04 -8.67 6.74
CA ARG A 82 -0.88 -9.62 6.00
C ARG A 82 -1.28 -9.03 4.64
N THR A 83 -1.74 -9.87 3.73
CA THR A 83 -2.31 -9.44 2.45
C THR A 83 -3.83 -9.34 2.47
N LEU A 84 -4.37 -8.48 1.61
CA LEU A 84 -5.80 -8.27 1.36
C LEU A 84 -6.03 -7.93 -0.11
N GLY A 85 -7.19 -8.26 -0.66
CA GLY A 85 -7.65 -7.75 -1.95
C GLY A 85 -8.30 -6.37 -1.85
N TYR A 86 -8.45 -5.69 -2.99
CA TYR A 86 -9.06 -4.36 -3.06
C TYR A 86 -10.47 -4.29 -2.43
N ASP A 87 -11.31 -5.31 -2.69
CA ASP A 87 -12.69 -5.36 -2.20
C ASP A 87 -12.82 -5.51 -0.67
N GLU A 88 -11.72 -5.84 0.01
CA GLU A 88 -11.65 -5.94 1.46
C GLU A 88 -11.24 -4.63 2.13
N ILE A 89 -10.90 -3.60 1.35
CA ILE A 89 -10.49 -2.30 1.86
C ILE A 89 -11.72 -1.45 2.16
N ASP A 90 -12.01 -1.32 3.46
CA ASP A 90 -13.05 -0.45 3.96
C ASP A 90 -12.50 0.67 4.87
N ARG A 91 -13.38 1.60 5.25
CA ARG A 91 -13.01 2.72 6.11
C ARG A 91 -12.49 2.26 7.48
N GLN A 92 -13.05 1.20 8.05
CA GLN A 92 -12.66 0.71 9.37
C GLN A 92 -11.24 0.12 9.34
N LEU A 93 -10.88 -0.57 8.26
CA LEU A 93 -9.53 -1.04 8.01
C LEU A 93 -8.54 0.13 7.96
N VAL A 94 -8.84 1.15 7.15
CA VAL A 94 -7.97 2.32 6.98
C VAL A 94 -7.75 3.05 8.29
N GLU A 95 -8.82 3.29 9.06
CA GLU A 95 -8.73 3.93 10.38
C GLU A 95 -7.87 3.10 11.34
N GLY A 96 -8.02 1.76 11.35
CA GLY A 96 -7.20 0.87 12.17
C GLY A 96 -5.71 0.89 11.81
N ILE A 97 -5.37 1.00 10.53
CA ILE A 97 -3.98 1.14 10.05
C ILE A 97 -3.37 2.44 10.57
N GLN A 98 -4.09 3.56 10.46
CA GLN A 98 -3.59 4.87 10.92
C GLN A 98 -3.35 4.91 12.43
N MET A 99 -4.23 4.30 13.23
CA MET A 99 -4.06 4.22 14.69
C MET A 99 -2.84 3.41 15.11
N THR A 100 -2.48 2.36 14.34
CA THR A 100 -1.33 1.49 14.64
C THR A 100 0.01 2.25 14.57
N GLY A 101 0.12 3.26 13.70
CA GLY A 101 1.33 4.10 13.61
C GLY A 101 1.43 5.24 14.63
N MET A 102 0.46 5.36 15.55
CA MET A 102 0.49 6.34 16.63
C MET A 102 1.07 5.79 17.94
N GLY A 103 1.43 4.49 17.96
CA GLY A 103 1.98 3.77 19.11
C GLY A 103 3.49 3.80 19.21
#